data_AF-A0A1E7KZJ1-F1
#
_entry.id   AF-A0A1E7KZJ1-F1
#
_cell.length_a   1.000
_cell.length_b   1.000
_cell.length_c   1.000
_cell.angle_alpha   90.00
_cell.angle_beta   90.00
_cell.angle_gamma   90.00
#
_symmetry.space_group_name_H-M   'P 1'
#
loop_
_entity.id
_entity.type
_entity.pdbx_description
1 polymer ?
#
loop_
_entity_poly.entity_id
_entity_poly.type
_entity_poly.pdbx_seq_one_letter_code
_entity_poly.pdbx_strand_id
1 'polypeptide(L)'
;MEADEQLETLIARLTEVFGLPVTEPVTVLGTEMDRFQVTPGRLDDAARRAFSEGQCHALAQAVSEVTGWPMAALIDADCADLYDKCGLDGLGADGVCICQINHLVAVRPEDGALIDIDGAHHPDMLREEMGSDLVPLTEELWEAITRCAAFRVPDMPVARTLVEPLLDSLPPIAGTRTGGASLALVA
;
A
#
# COMPACT_ATOMS: atom_id res chain seq x y z
N MET A 1 -12.70 5.94 23.86
CA MET A 1 -11.36 5.32 23.97
C MET A 1 -11.47 3.83 24.23
N GLU A 2 -11.71 3.35 25.45
CA GLU A 2 -11.73 1.89 25.71
C GLU A 2 -12.86 1.13 24.97
N ALA A 3 -14.03 1.76 24.79
CA ALA A 3 -15.14 1.19 24.03
C ALA A 3 -14.93 1.18 22.51
N ASP A 4 -14.16 2.14 21.98
CA ASP A 4 -13.87 2.23 20.54
C ASP A 4 -12.83 1.18 20.14
N GLU A 5 -11.77 1.03 20.95
CA GLU A 5 -10.75 -0.02 20.78
C GLU A 5 -11.35 -1.44 20.87
N GLN A 6 -12.30 -1.65 21.79
CA GLN A 6 -13.02 -2.92 21.91
C GLN A 6 -13.90 -3.19 20.69
N LEU A 7 -14.53 -2.16 20.12
CA LEU A 7 -15.36 -2.28 18.92
C LEU A 7 -14.50 -2.59 17.68
N GLU A 8 -13.39 -1.89 17.49
CA GLU A 8 -12.43 -2.17 16.40
C GLU A 8 -11.86 -3.58 16.51
N THR A 9 -11.48 -4.01 17.71
CA THR A 9 -11.00 -5.38 17.96
C THR A 9 -12.07 -6.42 17.63
N LEU A 10 -13.33 -6.16 18.00
CA LEU A 10 -14.44 -7.05 17.70
C LEU A 10 -14.72 -7.12 16.20
N ILE A 11 -14.72 -5.98 15.49
CA ILE A 11 -14.92 -5.90 14.04
C ILE A 11 -13.79 -6.62 13.30
N ALA A 12 -12.54 -6.43 13.72
CA ALA A 12 -11.39 -7.13 13.17
C ALA A 12 -11.55 -8.66 13.33
N ARG A 13 -11.92 -9.14 14.52
CA ARG A 13 -12.18 -10.57 14.77
C ARG A 13 -13.36 -11.11 13.98
N LEU A 14 -14.45 -10.36 13.88
CA LEU A 14 -15.61 -10.78 13.09
C LEU A 14 -15.27 -10.85 11.61
N THR A 15 -14.46 -9.92 11.11
CA THR A 15 -13.98 -9.93 9.72
C THR A 15 -13.02 -11.09 9.46
N GLU A 16 -12.16 -11.41 10.42
CA GLU A 16 -11.28 -12.57 10.34
C GLU A 16 -12.08 -13.89 10.32
N VAL A 17 -13.17 -13.97 11.08
CA VAL A 17 -13.99 -15.18 11.21
C VAL A 17 -14.99 -15.34 10.05
N PHE A 18 -15.62 -14.26 9.60
CA PHE A 18 -16.73 -14.30 8.63
C PHE A 18 -16.36 -13.76 7.24
N GLY A 19 -15.19 -13.14 7.10
CA GLY A 19 -14.80 -12.42 5.89
C GLY A 19 -15.55 -11.10 5.73
N LEU A 20 -15.10 -10.26 4.79
CA LEU A 20 -15.89 -9.13 4.32
C LEU A 20 -16.94 -9.59 3.30
N PRO A 21 -18.08 -8.89 3.18
CA PRO A 21 -19.04 -9.17 2.11
C PRO A 21 -18.39 -8.91 0.75
N VAL A 22 -18.08 -9.97 0.00
CA VAL A 22 -17.40 -9.89 -1.31
C VAL A 22 -18.34 -9.45 -2.45
N THR A 23 -19.63 -9.29 -2.19
CA THR A 23 -20.64 -8.89 -3.19
C THR A 23 -21.20 -7.49 -3.00
N GLU A 24 -20.94 -6.86 -1.85
CA GLU A 24 -21.49 -5.55 -1.52
C GLU A 24 -20.35 -4.56 -1.25
N PRO A 25 -20.46 -3.32 -1.76
CA PRO A 25 -19.47 -2.30 -1.45
C PRO A 25 -19.44 -1.95 0.04
N VAL A 26 -18.23 -1.76 0.56
CA VAL A 26 -17.97 -1.18 1.87
C VAL A 26 -17.38 0.22 1.71
N THR A 27 -17.55 1.07 2.72
CA THR A 27 -17.01 2.43 2.70
C THR A 27 -15.57 2.44 3.19
N VAL A 28 -14.64 2.81 2.30
CA VAL A 28 -13.23 3.07 2.62
C VAL A 28 -13.00 4.57 2.68
N LEU A 29 -12.26 5.04 3.69
CA LEU A 29 -11.97 6.46 3.88
C LEU A 29 -10.61 6.82 3.30
N GLY A 30 -10.57 7.85 2.43
CA GLY A 30 -9.32 8.41 1.92
C GLY A 30 -8.83 9.64 2.69
N THR A 31 -7.91 10.38 2.07
CA THR A 31 -7.51 11.72 2.50
C THR A 31 -8.70 12.69 2.49
N GLU A 32 -8.58 13.81 3.21
CA GLU A 32 -9.58 14.91 3.24
C GLU A 32 -11.05 14.55 3.56
N MET A 33 -11.29 13.37 4.13
CA MET A 33 -12.62 12.81 4.46
C MET A 33 -13.39 12.24 3.26
N ASP A 34 -12.69 12.00 2.14
CA ASP A 34 -13.26 11.31 1.00
C ASP A 34 -13.71 9.90 1.36
N ARG A 35 -14.79 9.47 0.70
CA ARG A 35 -15.45 8.19 0.94
C ARG A 35 -15.60 7.43 -0.37
N PHE A 36 -14.97 6.26 -0.44
CA PHE A 36 -15.00 5.39 -1.60
C PHE A 36 -15.85 4.16 -1.30
N GLN A 37 -16.67 3.76 -2.27
CA GLN A 37 -17.45 2.52 -2.18
C GLN A 37 -16.65 1.40 -2.84
N VAL A 38 -15.91 0.65 -2.04
CA VAL A 38 -14.99 -0.40 -2.52
C VAL A 38 -15.66 -1.76 -2.36
N THR A 39 -15.69 -2.55 -3.43
CA THR A 39 -16.12 -3.95 -3.31
C THR A 39 -14.92 -4.81 -2.92
N PRO A 40 -14.94 -5.49 -1.77
CA PRO A 40 -13.83 -6.35 -1.34
C PRO A 40 -13.48 -7.40 -2.41
N GLY A 41 -12.19 -7.60 -2.66
CA GLY A 41 -11.70 -8.56 -3.66
C GLY A 41 -11.73 -8.07 -5.11
N ARG A 42 -12.12 -6.81 -5.39
CA ARG A 42 -12.25 -6.30 -6.75
C ARG A 42 -11.31 -5.12 -7.02
N LEU A 43 -10.41 -5.28 -7.99
CA LEU A 43 -9.55 -4.21 -8.51
C LEU A 43 -10.24 -3.41 -9.62
N ASP A 44 -11.13 -2.52 -9.22
CA ASP A 44 -11.77 -1.55 -10.11
C ASP A 44 -11.38 -0.11 -9.78
N ASP A 45 -11.95 0.86 -10.50
CA ASP A 45 -11.64 2.28 -10.32
C ASP A 45 -11.92 2.79 -8.90
N ALA A 46 -12.88 2.21 -8.19
CA ALA A 46 -13.17 2.61 -6.82
C ALA A 46 -12.07 2.16 -5.87
N ALA A 47 -11.57 0.93 -6.02
CA ALA A 47 -10.41 0.45 -5.28
C ALA A 47 -9.16 1.29 -5.61
N ARG A 48 -8.88 1.53 -6.91
CA ARG A 48 -7.74 2.35 -7.36
C ARG A 48 -7.73 3.72 -6.70
N ARG A 49 -8.85 4.43 -6.76
CA ARG A 49 -8.95 5.74 -6.14
C ARG A 49 -8.80 5.71 -4.62
N ALA A 50 -9.46 4.78 -3.93
CA ALA A 50 -9.37 4.70 -2.47
C ALA A 50 -7.93 4.47 -1.98
N PHE A 51 -7.19 3.61 -2.69
CA PHE A 51 -5.85 3.20 -2.30
C PHE A 51 -4.75 4.12 -2.85
N SER A 52 -5.01 4.89 -3.91
CA SER A 52 -4.13 5.99 -4.32
C SER A 52 -4.35 7.26 -3.49
N GLU A 53 -5.59 7.51 -3.03
CA GLU A 53 -6.00 8.73 -2.31
C GLU A 53 -6.13 8.49 -0.79
N GLY A 54 -5.15 7.80 -0.17
CA GLY A 54 -5.03 7.78 1.30
C GLY A 54 -5.08 6.44 2.02
N GLN A 55 -5.11 5.32 1.29
CA GLN A 55 -4.97 3.97 1.86
C GLN A 55 -3.76 3.19 1.30
N CYS A 56 -2.84 3.88 0.63
CA CYS A 56 -1.65 3.27 0.03
C CYS A 56 -0.81 2.47 1.03
N HIS A 57 -0.65 3.00 2.25
CA HIS A 57 0.06 2.34 3.35
C HIS A 57 -0.64 1.06 3.81
N ALA A 58 -1.97 1.01 3.82
CA ALA A 58 -2.73 -0.19 4.17
C ALA A 58 -2.48 -1.31 3.14
N LEU A 59 -2.48 -0.98 1.85
CA LEU A 59 -2.19 -1.95 0.79
C LEU A 59 -0.74 -2.39 0.77
N ALA A 60 0.22 -1.46 0.88
CA ALA A 60 1.64 -1.78 0.95
C ALA A 60 1.93 -2.72 2.12
N GLN A 61 1.33 -2.46 3.30
CA GLN A 61 1.42 -3.34 4.46
C GLN A 61 0.78 -4.70 4.17
N ALA A 62 -0.42 -4.75 3.59
CA ALA A 62 -1.10 -6.01 3.30
C ALA A 62 -0.31 -6.88 2.31
N VAL A 63 0.29 -6.28 1.27
CA VAL A 63 1.18 -6.98 0.34
C VAL A 63 2.40 -7.51 1.10
N SER A 64 3.05 -6.67 1.91
CA SER A 64 4.21 -7.07 2.71
C SER A 64 3.91 -8.24 3.66
N GLU A 65 2.75 -8.23 4.35
CA GLU A 65 2.30 -9.32 5.23
C GLU A 65 2.12 -10.64 4.48
N VAL A 66 1.62 -10.60 3.25
CA VAL A 66 1.34 -11.80 2.44
C VAL A 66 2.59 -12.36 1.76
N THR A 67 3.47 -11.50 1.24
CA THR A 67 4.59 -11.92 0.40
C THR A 67 5.94 -11.90 1.11
N GLY A 68 6.04 -11.18 2.24
CA GLY A 68 7.31 -10.86 2.89
C GLY A 68 8.13 -9.80 2.15
N TRP A 69 7.56 -9.13 1.15
CA TRP A 69 8.26 -8.08 0.39
C TRP A 69 8.51 -6.84 1.26
N PRO A 70 9.69 -6.20 1.16
CA PRO A 70 9.94 -4.96 1.87
C PRO A 70 9.05 -3.84 1.36
N MET A 71 8.79 -2.85 2.19
CA MET A 71 8.08 -1.63 1.81
C MET A 71 9.05 -0.47 1.60
N ALA A 72 8.62 0.52 0.83
CA ALA A 72 9.33 1.78 0.64
C ALA A 72 8.34 2.95 0.65
N ALA A 73 8.85 4.12 1.02
CA ALA A 73 8.14 5.38 0.90
C ALA A 73 8.73 6.18 -0.27
N LEU A 74 7.85 6.77 -1.06
CA LEU A 74 8.18 7.83 -1.99
C LEU A 74 8.12 9.15 -1.22
N ILE A 75 9.21 9.89 -1.26
CA ILE A 75 9.35 11.17 -0.57
C ILE A 75 9.61 12.31 -1.55
N ASP A 76 8.96 13.43 -1.32
CA ASP A 76 9.24 14.66 -2.05
C ASP A 76 10.38 15.42 -1.36
N ALA A 77 11.16 16.18 -2.15
CA ALA A 77 12.30 16.93 -1.63
C ALA A 77 11.89 17.96 -0.57
N ASP A 78 10.78 18.63 -0.81
CA ASP A 78 10.19 19.62 0.08
C ASP A 78 8.97 19.03 0.79
N CYS A 79 8.72 19.49 2.02
CA CYS A 79 7.42 19.23 2.62
C CYS A 79 6.34 19.98 1.86
N ALA A 80 5.21 19.31 1.62
CA ALA A 80 4.00 20.01 1.20
C ALA A 80 3.73 21.12 2.23
N ASP A 81 3.72 22.39 1.77
CA ASP A 81 3.77 23.68 2.49
C ASP A 81 2.74 23.90 3.63
N LEU A 82 2.03 22.88 4.08
CA LEU A 82 0.90 22.99 4.99
C LEU A 82 1.24 22.72 6.45
N TYR A 83 2.42 22.21 6.81
CA TYR A 83 2.72 21.93 8.20
C TYR A 83 4.22 22.00 8.54
N ASP A 84 4.59 23.04 9.28
CA ASP A 84 5.85 23.18 10.04
C ASP A 84 5.91 22.17 11.24
N LYS A 85 5.30 20.97 11.08
CA LYS A 85 5.04 20.02 12.18
C LYS A 85 6.21 19.07 12.45
N CYS A 86 7.10 18.84 11.50
CA CYS A 86 8.25 17.96 11.73
C CYS A 86 9.26 18.55 12.72
N GLY A 87 9.27 19.87 12.91
CA GLY A 87 10.03 20.54 13.98
C GLY A 87 9.32 20.65 15.33
N LEU A 88 7.98 20.51 15.36
CA LEU A 88 7.18 20.74 16.58
C LEU A 88 6.86 19.46 17.37
N ASP A 89 6.67 18.34 16.68
CA ASP A 89 6.25 17.07 17.31
C ASP A 89 7.30 15.95 17.21
N GLY A 90 8.46 16.21 16.56
CA GLY A 90 9.52 15.20 16.40
C GLY A 90 9.08 13.99 15.57
N LEU A 91 8.10 14.17 14.68
CA LEU A 91 7.47 13.08 13.91
C LEU A 91 8.33 12.58 12.74
N GLY A 92 9.57 13.05 12.55
CA GLY A 92 10.47 12.49 11.55
C GLY A 92 11.24 11.28 12.08
N ALA A 93 11.58 10.35 11.20
CA ALA A 93 12.42 9.19 11.48
C ALA A 93 13.41 8.99 10.32
N ASP A 94 14.60 8.49 10.62
CA ASP A 94 15.66 8.25 9.62
C ASP A 94 16.03 9.47 8.76
N GLY A 95 15.86 10.68 9.31
CA GLY A 95 16.08 11.93 8.58
C GLY A 95 14.99 12.27 7.56
N VAL A 96 13.90 11.49 7.51
CA VAL A 96 12.71 11.72 6.69
C VAL A 96 11.63 12.34 7.57
N CYS A 97 11.10 13.47 7.11
CA CYS A 97 9.96 14.10 7.74
C CYS A 97 8.65 13.56 7.16
N ILE A 98 7.64 13.33 8.01
CA ILE A 98 6.36 12.73 7.58
C ILE A 98 5.65 13.56 6.50
N CYS A 99 5.80 14.89 6.46
CA CYS A 99 5.21 15.70 5.37
C CYS A 99 5.92 15.57 4.02
N GLN A 100 7.06 14.89 3.96
CA GLN A 100 7.71 14.54 2.70
C GLN A 100 7.12 13.26 2.10
N ILE A 101 6.46 12.41 2.90
CA ILE A 101 5.95 11.12 2.44
C ILE A 101 4.70 11.35 1.60
N ASN A 102 4.82 11.03 0.31
CA ASN A 102 3.75 11.19 -0.67
C ASN A 102 2.98 9.86 -0.86
N HIS A 103 3.72 8.75 -0.98
CA HIS A 103 3.11 7.44 -1.27
C HIS A 103 3.91 6.29 -0.64
N LEU A 104 3.24 5.19 -0.30
CA LEU A 104 3.88 3.95 0.18
C LEU A 104 3.60 2.81 -0.78
N VAL A 105 4.63 2.00 -1.02
CA VAL A 105 4.61 0.87 -1.96
C VAL A 105 5.27 -0.36 -1.34
N ALA A 106 4.88 -1.55 -1.82
CA ALA A 106 5.69 -2.74 -1.62
C ALA A 106 6.75 -2.84 -2.73
N VAL A 107 7.90 -3.43 -2.44
CA VAL A 107 9.01 -3.56 -3.41
C VAL A 107 9.23 -5.03 -3.71
N ARG A 108 8.96 -5.44 -4.95
CA ARG A 108 9.18 -6.81 -5.41
C ARG A 108 10.68 -7.12 -5.45
N PRO A 109 11.21 -8.06 -4.63
CA PRO A 109 12.65 -8.26 -4.47
C PRO A 109 13.37 -8.71 -5.74
N GLU A 110 12.68 -9.43 -6.62
CA GLU A 110 13.30 -10.06 -7.79
C GLU A 110 13.74 -9.07 -8.86
N ASP A 111 13.01 -7.96 -9.02
CA ASP A 111 13.27 -6.94 -10.04
C ASP A 111 13.20 -5.50 -9.53
N GLY A 112 12.94 -5.29 -8.24
CA GLY A 112 12.83 -3.97 -7.63
C GLY A 112 11.58 -3.21 -8.04
N ALA A 113 10.59 -3.86 -8.67
CA ALA A 113 9.36 -3.21 -9.07
C ALA A 113 8.59 -2.67 -7.86
N LEU A 114 8.08 -1.46 -7.99
CA LEU A 114 7.29 -0.78 -6.97
C LEU A 114 5.83 -1.13 -7.19
N ILE A 115 5.23 -1.80 -6.22
CA ILE A 115 3.90 -2.39 -6.28
C ILE A 115 2.94 -1.51 -5.51
N ASP A 116 1.96 -0.97 -6.22
CA ASP A 116 0.82 -0.21 -5.69
C ASP A 116 -0.50 -0.75 -6.24
N ILE A 117 -1.61 -0.04 -6.00
CA ILE A 117 -2.94 -0.46 -6.49
C ILE A 117 -3.05 -0.42 -8.02
N ASP A 118 -2.19 0.36 -8.70
CA ASP A 118 -2.14 0.51 -10.14
C ASP A 118 -1.24 -0.52 -10.84
N GLY A 119 -0.44 -1.25 -10.08
CA GLY A 119 0.28 -2.43 -10.52
C GLY A 119 1.76 -2.34 -10.20
N ALA A 120 2.59 -2.80 -11.14
CA ALA A 120 4.04 -2.77 -11.00
C ALA A 120 4.65 -1.60 -11.80
N HIS A 121 5.42 -0.78 -11.11
CA HIS A 121 6.11 0.38 -11.68
C HIS A 121 7.63 0.22 -11.59
N HIS A 122 8.34 0.74 -12.58
CA HIS A 122 9.80 0.77 -12.53
C HIS A 122 10.27 1.96 -11.66
N PRO A 123 11.24 1.77 -10.75
CA PRO A 123 11.70 2.84 -9.86
C PRO A 123 12.20 4.08 -10.61
N ASP A 124 12.81 3.91 -11.78
CA ASP A 124 13.31 5.02 -12.59
C ASP A 124 12.18 5.94 -13.10
N MET A 125 10.98 5.42 -13.38
CA MET A 125 9.87 6.26 -13.85
C MET A 125 9.45 7.28 -12.79
N LEU A 126 9.49 6.91 -11.51
CA LEU A 126 9.02 7.78 -10.44
C LEU A 126 9.97 8.96 -10.20
N ARG A 127 11.28 8.75 -10.30
CA ARG A 127 12.24 9.85 -10.17
C ARG A 127 12.17 10.81 -11.35
N GLU A 128 12.01 10.28 -12.57
CA GLU A 128 11.97 11.09 -13.79
C GLU A 128 10.64 11.85 -13.96
N GLU A 129 9.51 11.25 -13.56
CA GLU A 129 8.18 11.83 -13.75
C GLU A 129 7.67 12.63 -12.55
N MET A 130 7.98 12.18 -11.33
CA MET A 130 7.46 12.80 -10.10
C MET A 130 8.50 13.62 -9.32
N GLY A 131 9.79 13.42 -9.58
CA GLY A 131 10.87 14.09 -8.84
C GLY A 131 11.00 13.63 -7.38
N SER A 132 10.34 12.53 -7.01
CA SER A 132 10.39 11.94 -5.68
C SER A 132 11.61 11.02 -5.52
N ASP A 133 12.14 10.94 -4.31
CA ASP A 133 13.13 9.95 -3.91
C ASP A 133 12.46 8.73 -3.28
N LEU A 134 13.11 7.57 -3.38
CA LEU A 134 12.63 6.32 -2.77
C LEU A 134 13.47 6.01 -1.53
N VAL A 135 12.82 5.85 -0.38
CA VAL A 135 13.47 5.46 0.88
C VAL A 135 12.90 4.14 1.39
N PRO A 136 13.74 3.23 1.91
CA PRO A 136 13.24 2.02 2.58
C PRO A 136 12.34 2.38 3.75
N LEU A 137 11.24 1.65 3.92
CA LEU A 137 10.34 1.84 5.04
C LEU A 137 10.84 1.01 6.24
N THR A 138 11.52 1.67 7.17
CA THR A 138 12.01 1.06 8.41
C THR A 138 10.89 0.92 9.44
N GLU A 139 11.13 0.15 10.50
CA GLU A 139 10.20 0.06 11.64
C GLU A 139 10.00 1.43 12.33
N GLU A 140 11.05 2.23 12.44
CA GLU A 140 10.99 3.57 13.05
C GLU A 140 10.13 4.53 12.21
N LEU A 141 10.33 4.52 10.89
CA LEU A 141 9.53 5.33 9.97
C LEU A 141 8.07 4.88 9.93
N TRP A 142 7.81 3.58 9.98
CA TRP A 142 6.46 3.03 10.08
C TRP A 142 5.75 3.43 11.39
N GLU A 143 6.46 3.38 12.52
CA GLU A 143 5.93 3.83 13.80
C GLU A 143 5.59 5.33 13.78
N ALA A 144 6.42 6.16 13.13
CA ALA A 144 6.13 7.57 12.96
C ALA A 144 4.86 7.82 12.11
N ILE A 145 4.68 7.06 11.01
CA ILE A 145 3.48 7.14 10.15
C ILE A 145 2.22 6.79 10.93
N THR A 146 2.22 5.65 11.62
CA THR A 146 1.04 5.15 12.34
C THR A 146 0.62 6.04 13.52
N ARG A 147 1.54 6.81 14.09
CA ARG A 147 1.25 7.81 15.13
C ARG A 147 0.82 9.18 14.56
N CYS A 148 1.04 9.42 13.28
CA CYS A 148 0.73 10.71 12.67
C CYS A 148 -0.75 10.82 12.30
N ALA A 149 -1.46 11.79 12.88
CA ALA A 149 -2.87 12.04 12.59
C ALA A 149 -3.16 12.48 11.14
N ALA A 150 -2.12 12.85 10.37
CA ALA A 150 -2.26 13.13 8.94
C ALA A 150 -2.49 11.86 8.11
N PHE A 151 -1.97 10.72 8.57
CA PHE A 151 -2.24 9.42 7.97
C PHE A 151 -3.54 8.83 8.50
N ARG A 152 -4.27 8.15 7.63
CA ARG A 152 -5.48 7.43 8.04
C ARG A 152 -5.12 6.18 8.80
N VAL A 153 -6.01 5.78 9.71
CA VAL A 153 -6.01 4.41 10.22
C VAL A 153 -6.11 3.47 9.00
N PRO A 154 -5.17 2.52 8.86
CA PRO A 154 -5.14 1.65 7.69
C PRO A 154 -6.37 0.73 7.66
N ASP A 155 -7.10 0.72 6.55
CA ASP A 155 -8.22 -0.20 6.33
C ASP A 155 -7.70 -1.59 5.88
N MET A 156 -7.00 -2.25 6.81
CA MET A 156 -6.38 -3.56 6.59
C MET A 156 -7.36 -4.65 6.14
N PRO A 157 -8.61 -4.73 6.67
CA PRO A 157 -9.56 -5.72 6.20
C PRO A 157 -9.82 -5.63 4.70
N VAL A 158 -10.06 -4.43 4.17
CA VAL A 158 -10.30 -4.26 2.72
C VAL A 158 -9.00 -4.46 1.94
N ALA A 159 -7.89 -3.87 2.40
CA ALA A 159 -6.59 -3.96 1.75
C ALA A 159 -6.17 -5.42 1.48
N ARG A 160 -6.33 -6.30 2.47
CA ARG A 160 -6.01 -7.73 2.37
C ARG A 160 -6.80 -8.44 1.27
N THR A 161 -8.06 -8.06 1.03
CA THR A 161 -8.86 -8.66 -0.04
C THR A 161 -8.36 -8.30 -1.44
N LEU A 162 -7.63 -7.19 -1.57
CA LEU A 162 -7.11 -6.73 -2.86
C LEU A 162 -5.75 -7.32 -3.22
N VAL A 163 -5.06 -7.98 -2.27
CA VAL A 163 -3.70 -8.49 -2.49
C VAL A 163 -3.67 -9.58 -3.56
N GLU A 164 -4.49 -10.63 -3.44
CA GLU A 164 -4.53 -11.72 -4.42
C GLU A 164 -4.85 -11.23 -5.84
N PRO A 165 -5.95 -10.48 -6.10
CA PRO A 165 -6.21 -9.98 -7.45
C PRO A 165 -5.13 -9.02 -7.95
N LEU A 166 -4.42 -8.31 -7.06
CA LEU A 166 -3.30 -7.44 -7.44
C LEU A 166 -2.13 -8.26 -7.93
N LEU A 167 -1.67 -9.23 -7.12
CA LEU A 167 -0.58 -10.12 -7.47
C LEU A 167 -0.85 -10.89 -8.76
N ASP A 168 -2.09 -11.35 -8.97
CA ASP A 168 -2.52 -12.02 -10.20
C ASP A 168 -2.49 -11.11 -11.43
N SER A 169 -2.67 -9.79 -11.24
CA SER A 169 -2.62 -8.81 -12.32
C SER A 169 -1.20 -8.37 -12.70
N LEU A 170 -0.20 -8.64 -11.85
CA LEU A 170 1.15 -8.15 -12.06
C LEU A 170 1.81 -8.82 -13.29
N PRO A 171 2.59 -8.07 -14.07
CA PRO A 171 3.34 -8.66 -15.16
C PRO A 171 4.35 -9.70 -14.62
N PRO A 172 4.57 -10.80 -15.36
CA PRO A 172 5.61 -11.76 -15.02
C PRO A 172 6.97 -11.08 -15.03
N ILE A 173 7.86 -11.52 -14.13
CA ILE A 173 9.23 -11.02 -14.06
C ILE A 173 9.92 -11.33 -15.40
N ALA A 174 10.43 -10.30 -16.06
CA ALA A 174 11.12 -10.43 -17.34
C ALA A 174 12.40 -11.28 -17.15
N GLY A 175 12.29 -12.59 -17.33
CA GLY A 175 13.39 -13.54 -17.09
C GLY A 175 12.95 -14.99 -16.85
N THR A 176 11.70 -15.23 -16.43
CA THR A 176 11.16 -16.60 -16.32
C THR A 176 10.67 -17.08 -17.67
N ARG A 177 11.60 -17.53 -18.54
CA ARG A 177 11.19 -18.42 -19.64
C ARG A 177 10.62 -19.69 -19.01
N THR A 178 9.30 -19.86 -19.04
CA THR A 178 8.70 -21.19 -18.96
C THR A 178 9.16 -21.96 -20.20
N GLY A 179 10.28 -22.67 -20.07
CA GLY A 179 10.82 -23.57 -21.08
C GLY A 179 9.92 -24.78 -21.28
N GLY A 180 8.77 -24.57 -21.92
CA GLY A 180 7.89 -25.61 -22.44
C GLY A 180 8.15 -25.87 -23.92
N ALA A 181 9.41 -26.08 -24.30
CA ALA A 181 9.72 -26.64 -25.62
C ALA A 181 9.50 -28.15 -25.53
N SER A 182 8.29 -28.59 -25.84
CA SER A 182 7.97 -29.99 -26.10
C SER A 182 8.79 -30.45 -27.30
N LEU A 183 9.92 -31.13 -27.05
CA LEU A 183 10.62 -31.91 -28.05
C LEU A 183 9.75 -33.12 -28.39
N ALA A 184 8.91 -32.96 -29.42
CA ALA A 184 8.41 -34.08 -30.18
C ALA A 184 9.62 -34.76 -30.86
N LEU A 185 10.08 -35.87 -30.30
CA LEU A 185 10.97 -36.78 -31.02
C LEU A 185 10.09 -37.62 -31.96
N VAL A 186 10.09 -37.23 -33.23
CA VAL A 186 9.69 -38.09 -34.34
C VAL A 186 10.95 -38.82 -34.81
N ALA A 187 10.98 -40.14 -34.57
CA ALA A 187 11.56 -41.22 -35.38
C ALA A 187 11.92 -42.41 -34.46
#